data_AF-A0A352KTE2-F1
#
_entry.id   AF-A0A352KTE2-F1
#
_cell.length_a   1.000
_cell.length_b   1.000
_cell.length_c   1.000
_cell.angle_alpha   90.00
_cell.angle_beta   90.00
_cell.angle_gamma   90.00
#
_symmetry.space_group_name_H-M   'P 1'
#
loop_
_entity.id
_entity.type
_entity.pdbx_description
1 polymer ?
#
loop_
_entity_poly.entity_id
_entity_poly.type
_entity_poly.pdbx_seq_one_letter_code
_entity_poly.pdbx_strand_id
1 'polypeptide(L)'
;MNKDCGKFFTHPAPPEPPDDLFDKIARRIREEERLTFKRRLTIFSIALALSAAAFIPAFRAVETELAESGFVEFSSLLFSDSGAVLAYWQSFVFALLESLPTTGLIALLAAVFALLQSLKFFSRDVKFIFKPAAN
;
A
#
# COMPACT_ATOMS: atom_id res chain seq x y z
N MET A 1 -17.61 -67.25 -6.57
CA MET A 1 -16.91 -66.17 -7.29
C MET A 1 -17.97 -65.35 -8.02
N ASN A 2 -18.34 -64.18 -7.47
CA ASN A 2 -19.54 -63.44 -7.85
C ASN A 2 -19.30 -62.57 -9.10
N LYS A 3 -20.18 -62.65 -10.10
CA LYS A 3 -20.01 -62.08 -11.46
C LYS A 3 -20.47 -60.61 -11.58
N ASP A 4 -20.77 -59.95 -10.47
CA ASP A 4 -21.46 -58.65 -10.46
C ASP A 4 -20.54 -57.41 -10.40
N CYS A 5 -19.22 -57.56 -10.29
CA CYS A 5 -18.30 -56.41 -10.24
C CYS A 5 -18.15 -55.64 -11.57
N GLY A 6 -18.69 -56.15 -12.69
CA GLY A 6 -18.50 -55.53 -14.01
C GLY A 6 -19.49 -54.42 -14.39
N LYS A 7 -20.58 -54.23 -13.64
CA LYS A 7 -21.68 -53.31 -14.04
C LYS A 7 -21.57 -51.89 -13.46
N PHE A 8 -20.60 -51.61 -12.60
CA PHE A 8 -20.45 -50.28 -11.98
C PHE A 8 -19.56 -49.30 -12.78
N PHE A 9 -18.91 -49.77 -13.85
CA PHE A 9 -18.00 -48.95 -14.67
C PHE A 9 -18.57 -48.54 -16.02
N THR A 10 -19.85 -48.80 -16.30
CA THR A 10 -20.56 -48.09 -17.37
C THR A 10 -20.80 -46.66 -16.93
N HIS A 11 -19.76 -45.81 -17.03
CA HIS A 11 -19.95 -44.37 -17.08
C HIS A 11 -20.61 -44.05 -18.42
N PRO A 12 -21.89 -43.63 -18.46
CA PRO A 12 -22.43 -43.07 -19.69
C PRO A 12 -21.54 -41.89 -20.09
N ALA A 13 -21.26 -41.76 -21.39
CA ALA A 13 -20.52 -40.62 -21.91
C ALA A 13 -21.16 -39.34 -21.35
N PRO A 14 -20.36 -38.41 -20.80
CA PRO A 14 -20.91 -37.18 -20.22
C PRO A 14 -21.76 -36.49 -21.28
N PRO A 15 -22.99 -36.06 -20.94
CA PRO A 15 -23.84 -35.36 -21.89
C PRO A 15 -23.10 -34.13 -22.42
N GLU A 16 -23.15 -33.92 -23.75
CA GLU A 16 -22.49 -32.77 -24.36
C GLU A 16 -23.01 -31.48 -23.71
N PRO A 17 -22.10 -30.61 -23.24
CA PRO A 17 -22.51 -29.37 -22.61
C PRO A 17 -23.24 -28.48 -23.65
N PRO A 18 -24.25 -27.70 -23.22
CA PRO A 18 -24.87 -26.70 -24.08
C PRO A 18 -23.83 -25.74 -24.67
N ASP A 19 -23.95 -25.40 -25.96
CA ASP A 19 -22.98 -24.57 -26.69
C ASP A 19 -22.72 -23.20 -26.02
N ASP A 20 -23.72 -22.63 -25.33
CA ASP A 20 -23.63 -21.32 -24.63
C ASP A 20 -23.10 -21.43 -23.18
N LEU A 21 -22.84 -22.64 -22.66
CA LEU A 21 -22.45 -22.82 -21.26
C LEU A 21 -21.11 -22.12 -20.96
N PHE A 22 -20.15 -22.23 -21.89
CA PHE A 22 -18.85 -21.57 -21.78
C PHE A 22 -18.99 -20.05 -21.75
N ASP A 23 -19.72 -19.48 -22.71
CA ASP A 23 -19.92 -18.03 -22.81
C ASP A 23 -20.67 -17.46 -21.60
N LYS A 24 -21.65 -18.21 -21.08
CA LYS A 24 -22.38 -17.84 -19.87
C LYS A 24 -21.49 -17.81 -18.63
N ILE A 25 -20.60 -18.79 -18.47
CA ILE A 25 -19.63 -18.82 -17.36
C ILE A 25 -18.60 -17.70 -17.54
N ALA A 26 -18.03 -17.54 -18.73
CA ALA A 26 -17.04 -16.52 -19.02
C ALA A 26 -17.59 -15.09 -18.83
N ARG A 27 -18.87 -14.85 -19.14
CA ARG A 27 -19.54 -13.57 -18.89
C ARG A 27 -19.71 -13.29 -17.40
N ARG A 28 -20.15 -14.28 -16.62
CA ARG A 28 -20.29 -14.13 -15.16
C ARG A 28 -18.96 -13.86 -14.47
N ILE A 29 -17.89 -14.57 -14.87
CA ILE A 29 -16.54 -14.32 -14.35
C ILE A 29 -16.12 -12.88 -14.63
N ARG A 30 -16.30 -12.39 -15.86
CA ARG A 30 -15.96 -11.01 -16.24
C ARG A 30 -16.77 -9.95 -15.48
N GLU A 31 -18.03 -10.21 -15.19
CA GLU A 31 -18.88 -9.31 -14.39
C GLU A 31 -18.40 -9.21 -12.93
N GLU A 32 -18.08 -10.34 -12.30
CA GLU A 32 -17.55 -10.36 -10.93
C GLU A 32 -16.14 -9.72 -10.85
N GLU A 33 -15.28 -9.97 -11.83
CA GLU A 33 -13.97 -9.31 -11.95
C GLU A 33 -14.12 -7.79 -12.09
N ARG A 34 -15.08 -7.31 -12.88
CA ARG A 34 -15.34 -5.86 -13.02
C ARG A 34 -15.84 -5.23 -11.72
N LEU A 35 -16.71 -5.91 -10.98
CA LEU A 35 -17.23 -5.39 -9.71
C LEU A 35 -16.14 -5.32 -8.64
N THR A 36 -15.33 -6.38 -8.52
CA THR A 36 -14.19 -6.42 -7.59
C THR A 36 -13.13 -5.39 -7.95
N PHE A 37 -12.85 -5.21 -9.25
CA PHE A 37 -11.96 -4.17 -9.76
C PHE A 37 -12.47 -2.76 -9.42
N LYS A 38 -13.74 -2.44 -9.71
CA LYS A 38 -14.33 -1.13 -9.39
C LYS A 38 -14.23 -0.82 -7.90
N ARG A 39 -14.56 -1.79 -7.04
CA ARG A 39 -14.44 -1.63 -5.57
C ARG A 39 -13.01 -1.37 -5.13
N ARG A 40 -12.04 -2.12 -5.66
CA ARG A 40 -10.61 -1.90 -5.34
C ARG A 40 -10.15 -0.53 -5.79
N LEU A 41 -10.50 -0.14 -7.02
CA LEU A 41 -10.16 1.17 -7.57
C LEU A 41 -10.74 2.30 -6.72
N THR A 42 -12.00 2.21 -6.31
CA THR A 42 -12.61 3.24 -5.46
C THR A 42 -11.93 3.33 -4.10
N ILE A 43 -11.62 2.19 -3.46
CA ILE A 43 -10.94 2.16 -2.15
C ILE A 43 -9.54 2.78 -2.27
N PHE A 44 -8.75 2.38 -3.28
CA PHE A 44 -7.40 2.91 -3.46
C PHE A 44 -7.38 4.38 -3.87
N SER A 45 -8.34 4.83 -4.69
CA SER A 45 -8.47 6.25 -5.02
C SER A 45 -8.84 7.10 -3.80
N ILE A 46 -9.74 6.62 -2.93
CA ILE A 46 -10.08 7.29 -1.67
C ILE A 46 -8.87 7.32 -0.74
N ALA A 47 -8.18 6.19 -0.58
CA ALA A 47 -6.97 6.12 0.24
C ALA A 47 -5.87 7.07 -0.26
N LEU A 48 -5.67 7.13 -1.59
CA LEU A 48 -4.74 8.06 -2.21
C LEU A 48 -5.12 9.52 -1.91
N ALA A 49 -6.38 9.89 -2.12
CA ALA A 49 -6.87 11.23 -1.85
C ALA A 49 -6.72 11.63 -0.38
N LEU A 50 -7.09 10.74 0.55
CA LEU A 50 -6.93 10.96 1.98
C LEU A 50 -5.46 11.08 2.38
N SER A 51 -4.58 10.23 1.85
CA SER A 51 -3.14 10.30 2.14
C SER A 51 -2.51 11.60 1.63
N ALA A 52 -2.90 12.06 0.44
CA ALA A 52 -2.45 13.33 -0.12
C ALA A 52 -2.98 14.52 0.69
N ALA A 53 -4.24 14.47 1.12
CA ALA A 53 -4.82 15.49 1.97
C ALA A 53 -4.17 15.53 3.37
N ALA A 54 -3.79 14.37 3.92
CA ALA A 54 -3.10 14.26 5.21
C ALA A 54 -1.62 14.67 5.14
N PHE A 55 -1.00 14.61 3.97
CA PHE A 55 0.41 14.98 3.78
C PHE A 55 0.66 16.45 4.12
N ILE A 56 -0.21 17.37 3.68
CA ILE A 56 -0.06 18.81 3.92
C ILE A 56 -0.04 19.16 5.41
N PRO A 57 -1.05 18.79 6.23
CA PRO A 57 -1.02 19.09 7.66
C PRO A 57 0.09 18.34 8.39
N ALA A 58 0.45 17.12 7.98
CA ALA A 58 1.58 16.41 8.56
C ALA A 58 2.91 17.12 8.30
N PHE A 59 3.10 17.66 7.09
CA PHE A 59 4.29 18.45 6.76
C PHE A 59 4.33 19.75 7.56
N ARG A 60 3.20 20.44 7.68
CA ARG A 60 3.10 21.64 8.53
C ARG A 60 3.39 21.35 10.00
N ALA A 61 2.94 20.21 10.53
CA ALA A 61 3.24 19.79 11.89
C ALA A 61 4.75 19.60 12.09
N VAL A 62 5.46 19.00 11.13
CA VAL A 62 6.93 18.89 11.18
C VAL A 62 7.59 20.27 11.15
N GLU A 63 7.15 21.18 10.28
CA GLU A 63 7.70 22.54 10.22
C GLU A 63 7.52 23.28 11.55
N THR A 64 6.33 23.20 12.16
CA THR A 64 6.05 23.86 13.44
C THR A 64 6.84 23.24 14.58
N GLU A 65 6.89 21.91 14.65
CA GLU A 65 7.66 21.21 15.70
C GLU A 65 9.17 21.46 15.55
N LEU A 66 9.69 21.57 14.32
CA LEU A 66 11.09 21.94 14.08
C LEU A 66 11.40 23.35 14.57
N ALA A 67 10.49 24.30 14.34
CA ALA A 67 10.67 25.69 14.77
C ALA A 67 10.57 25.87 16.29
N GLU A 68 9.77 25.05 16.97
CA GLU A 68 9.55 25.14 18.42
C GLU A 68 10.56 24.32 19.24
N SER A 69 11.08 23.23 18.70
CA SER A 69 11.92 22.27 19.43
C SER A 69 13.38 22.67 19.58
N GLY A 70 13.87 23.63 18.80
CA GLY A 70 15.29 24.00 18.78
C GLY A 70 16.19 22.97 18.09
N PHE A 71 15.63 21.97 17.40
CA PHE A 71 16.38 20.89 16.76
C PHE A 71 17.39 21.41 15.73
N VAL A 72 17.02 22.46 14.99
CA VAL A 72 17.87 23.08 13.97
C VAL A 72 19.06 23.77 14.63
N GLU A 73 18.83 24.48 15.73
CA GLU A 73 19.85 25.14 16.53
C GLU A 73 20.83 24.13 17.11
N PHE A 74 20.35 23.03 17.71
CA PHE A 74 21.22 21.96 18.20
C PHE A 74 21.99 21.29 17.06
N SER A 75 21.36 21.05 15.91
CA SER A 75 22.04 20.48 14.74
C SER A 75 23.13 21.42 14.21
N SER A 76 22.91 22.73 14.29
CA SER A 76 23.89 23.74 13.84
C SER A 76 25.17 23.76 14.68
N LEU A 77 25.08 23.40 15.97
CA LEU A 77 26.24 23.35 16.88
C LEU A 77 27.32 22.38 16.42
N LEU A 78 26.95 21.31 15.68
CA LEU A 78 27.89 20.38 15.07
C LEU A 78 28.91 21.09 14.17
N PHE A 79 28.50 22.18 13.54
CA PHE A 79 29.30 22.92 12.56
C PHE A 79 29.86 24.24 13.12
N SER A 80 29.20 24.85 14.09
CA SER A 80 29.62 26.14 14.67
C SER A 80 30.59 26.00 15.84
N ASP A 81 30.43 24.99 16.69
CA ASP A 81 31.33 24.73 17.82
C ASP A 81 31.46 23.22 18.08
N SER A 82 32.17 22.55 17.17
CA SER A 82 32.45 21.12 17.29
C SER A 82 33.28 20.77 18.54
N GLY A 83 34.02 21.74 19.11
CA GLY A 83 34.78 21.56 20.34
C GLY A 83 33.87 21.37 21.54
N ALA A 84 32.86 22.23 21.68
CA ALA A 84 31.83 22.08 22.70
C ALA A 84 31.02 20.79 22.53
N VAL A 85 30.69 20.41 21.29
CA VAL A 85 30.01 19.14 21.00
C VAL A 85 30.83 17.94 21.46
N LEU A 86 32.14 17.90 21.17
CA LEU A 86 33.01 16.80 21.62
C LEU A 86 33.14 16.74 23.14
N ALA A 87 33.24 17.91 23.80
CA ALA A 87 33.35 18.00 25.25
C ALA A 87 32.07 17.50 25.97
N TYR A 88 30.89 17.73 25.38
CA TYR A 88 29.59 17.40 25.95
C TYR A 88 28.77 16.44 25.09
N TRP A 89 29.43 15.52 24.36
CA TRP A 89 28.79 14.71 23.32
C TRP A 89 27.58 13.93 23.82
N GLN A 90 27.63 13.45 25.07
CA GLN A 90 26.55 12.66 25.66
C GLN A 90 25.30 13.53 25.88
N SER A 91 25.45 14.68 26.55
CA SER A 91 24.36 15.64 26.76
C SER A 91 23.83 16.21 25.44
N PHE A 92 24.74 16.46 24.48
CA PHE A 92 24.39 16.94 23.15
C PHE A 92 23.48 15.96 22.42
N VAL A 93 23.83 14.67 22.38
CA VAL A 93 23.02 13.63 21.73
C VAL A 93 21.64 13.51 22.39
N PHE A 94 21.56 13.60 23.73
CA PHE A 94 20.27 13.59 24.42
C PHE A 94 19.41 14.80 24.08
N ALA A 95 19.98 16.01 24.09
CA ALA A 95 19.26 17.21 23.70
C ALA A 95 18.78 17.17 22.24
N LEU A 96 19.59 16.62 21.34
CA LEU A 96 19.22 16.42 19.93
C LEU A 96 18.08 15.40 19.78
N LEU A 97 18.08 14.34 20.60
CA LEU A 97 17.01 13.33 20.63
C LEU A 97 15.72 13.86 21.23
N GLU A 98 15.80 14.69 22.26
CA GLU A 98 14.63 15.28 22.92
C GLU A 98 13.98 16.38 22.07
N SER A 99 14.78 17.11 21.29
CA SER A 99 14.30 18.11 20.34
C SER A 99 13.77 17.53 19.03
N LEU A 100 13.91 16.22 18.77
CA LEU A 100 13.39 15.64 17.52
C LEU A 100 11.86 15.84 17.41
N PRO A 101 11.34 16.37 16.28
CA PRO A 101 9.91 16.47 15.99
C PRO A 101 9.31 15.08 15.67
N THR A 102 9.30 14.21 16.68
CA THR A 102 8.96 12.79 16.51
C THR A 102 7.52 12.59 16.06
N THR A 103 6.59 13.35 16.62
CA THR A 103 5.15 13.22 16.31
C THR A 103 4.86 13.63 14.88
N GLY A 104 5.34 14.81 14.45
CA GLY A 104 5.23 15.28 13.08
C GLY A 104 5.89 14.32 12.10
N LEU A 105 7.09 13.81 12.40
CA LEU A 105 7.80 12.87 11.55
C LEU A 105 7.02 11.56 11.38
N ILE A 106 6.46 11.00 12.46
CA ILE A 106 5.65 9.78 12.40
C ILE A 106 4.42 10.01 11.51
N ALA A 107 3.72 11.13 11.68
CA ALA A 107 2.55 11.48 10.87
C ALA A 107 2.91 11.64 9.38
N LEU A 108 4.01 12.34 9.08
CA LEU A 108 4.48 12.57 7.72
C LEU A 108 4.90 11.25 7.06
N LEU A 109 5.66 10.43 7.75
CA LEU A 109 6.09 9.11 7.25
C LEU A 109 4.90 8.18 7.02
N ALA A 110 3.92 8.18 7.91
CA ALA A 110 2.69 7.41 7.73
C ALA A 110 1.91 7.88 6.49
N ALA A 111 1.78 9.19 6.29
CA ALA A 111 1.13 9.76 5.11
C ALA A 111 1.86 9.39 3.81
N VAL A 112 3.19 9.53 3.78
CA VAL A 112 4.03 9.13 2.63
C VAL A 112 3.90 7.63 2.36
N PHE A 113 3.97 6.80 3.38
CA PHE A 113 3.85 5.35 3.23
C PHE A 113 2.48 4.95 2.66
N ALA A 114 1.40 5.54 3.17
CA ALA A 114 0.04 5.31 2.66
C ALA A 114 -0.09 5.76 1.19
N LEU A 115 0.52 6.90 0.83
CA LEU A 115 0.53 7.41 -0.55
C LEU A 115 1.31 6.48 -1.49
N LEU A 116 2.51 6.06 -1.11
CA LEU A 116 3.31 5.11 -1.90
C LEU A 116 2.61 3.76 -2.07
N GLN A 117 1.97 3.26 -1.01
CA GLN A 117 1.26 1.99 -1.04
C GLN A 117 0.02 2.07 -1.94
N SER A 118 -0.78 3.13 -1.82
CA SER A 118 -1.94 3.34 -2.70
C SER A 118 -1.53 3.51 -4.15
N LEU A 119 -0.45 4.25 -4.43
CA LEU A 119 0.10 4.41 -5.78
C LEU A 119 0.62 3.08 -6.37
N LYS A 120 1.27 2.24 -5.57
CA LYS A 120 1.73 0.92 -5.97
C LYS A 120 0.57 0.00 -6.36
N PHE A 121 -0.49 -0.03 -5.56
CA PHE A 121 -1.68 -0.82 -5.86
C PHE A 121 -2.41 -0.32 -7.10
N PHE A 122 -2.61 1.00 -7.19
CA PHE A 122 -3.19 1.63 -8.38
C PHE A 122 -2.42 1.27 -9.65
N SER A 123 -1.09 1.38 -9.62
CA SER A 123 -0.24 1.02 -10.77
C SER A 123 -0.33 -0.45 -11.16
N ARG A 124 -0.51 -1.35 -10.18
CA ARG A 124 -0.67 -2.80 -10.43
C ARG A 124 -2.02 -3.10 -11.08
N ASP A 125 -3.08 -2.47 -10.59
CA ASP A 125 -4.44 -2.64 -11.09
C ASP A 125 -4.58 -2.07 -12.52
N VAL A 126 -3.94 -0.93 -12.81
CA VAL A 126 -3.89 -0.37 -14.18
C VAL A 126 -3.12 -1.28 -15.14
N LYS A 127 -1.97 -1.84 -14.74
CA LYS A 127 -1.20 -2.77 -15.58
C LYS A 127 -1.97 -4.04 -15.95
N PHE A 128 -2.88 -4.50 -15.08
CA PHE A 128 -3.71 -5.68 -15.37
C PHE A 128 -4.71 -5.42 -16.50
N ILE A 129 -5.19 -4.17 -16.66
CA ILE A 129 -6.09 -3.77 -17.74
C ILE A 129 -5.36 -3.67 -19.08
N PHE A 130 -4.12 -3.16 -19.07
CA PHE A 130 -3.33 -2.96 -20.28
C PHE A 130 -2.55 -4.18 -20.74
N LYS A 131 -2.61 -5.31 -20.02
CA LYS A 131 -2.06 -6.56 -20.53
C LYS A 131 -2.98 -7.02 -21.67
N PRO A 132 -2.52 -7.03 -22.93
CA PRO A 132 -3.35 -7.49 -24.03
C PRO A 132 -3.78 -8.92 -23.74
N ALA A 133 -5.07 -9.21 -23.92
CA ALA A 133 -5.54 -10.59 -23.98
C ALA A 133 -4.68 -11.27 -25.04
N ALA A 134 -3.91 -12.28 -24.63
CA ALA A 134 -3.18 -13.10 -25.58
C ALA A 134 -4.23 -13.75 -26.49
N ASN A 135 -4.19 -13.38 -27.77
CA ASN A 135 -4.90 -14.07 -28.85
C ASN A 135 -4.39 -15.51 -28.96
#